data_AF-A0A3S3K8E9-F1
#
_entry.id   AF-A0A3S3K8E9-F1
#
_cell.length_a   1.000
_cell.length_b   1.000
_cell.length_c   1.000
_cell.angle_alpha   90.00
_cell.angle_beta   90.00
_cell.angle_gamma   90.00
#
_symmetry.space_group_name_H-M   'P 1'
#
loop_
_entity.id
_entity.type
_entity.pdbx_description
1 polymer ?
#
loop_
_entity_poly.entity_id
_entity_poly.type
_entity_poly.pdbx_seq_one_letter_code
_entity_poly.pdbx_strand_id
1 'polypeptide(L)'
;MALVGVIFALLVQGLRTLAGATAEANFLLHQLNPVLVVLFWLLFTRKGTLSWRDPLLWALYPLVYLAYALARGAAEGKYAYPFIDVSANGWVGAMSNAVVIALGFVAAAEALVLVDRVLARR
;
A
#
# COMPACT_ATOMS: atom_id res chain seq x y z
N MET A 1 5.64 -2.37 -2.86
CA MET A 1 5.07 -3.67 -3.27
C MET A 1 4.60 -4.52 -2.10
N ALA A 2 5.42 -4.75 -1.06
CA ALA A 2 4.99 -5.53 0.12
C ALA A 2 3.66 -5.03 0.72
N LEU A 3 3.55 -3.73 1.01
CA LEU A 3 2.31 -3.18 1.57
C LEU A 3 1.11 -3.24 0.61
N VAL A 4 1.34 -3.19 -0.70
CA VAL A 4 0.28 -3.36 -1.70
C VAL A 4 -0.37 -4.75 -1.56
N GLY A 5 0.44 -5.80 -1.34
CA GLY A 5 -0.07 -7.14 -1.06
C GLY A 5 -0.87 -7.21 0.24
N VAL A 6 -0.41 -6.55 1.30
CA VAL A 6 -1.13 -6.49 2.60
C VAL A 6 -2.47 -5.78 2.47
N ILE A 7 -2.48 -4.57 1.88
CA ILE A 7 -3.71 -3.80 1.65
C ILE A 7 -4.65 -4.59 0.74
N PHE A 8 -4.12 -5.25 -0.29
CA PHE A 8 -4.94 -6.07 -1.17
C PHE A 8 -5.62 -7.19 -0.39
N ALA A 9 -4.86 -8.01 0.33
CA ALA A 9 -5.39 -9.14 1.08
C ALA A 9 -6.44 -8.74 2.11
N LEU A 10 -6.26 -7.58 2.78
CA LEU A 10 -7.14 -7.14 3.86
C LEU A 10 -8.35 -6.34 3.37
N LEU A 11 -8.19 -5.50 2.34
CA LEU A 11 -9.15 -4.45 2.00
C LEU A 11 -9.69 -4.51 0.57
N VAL A 12 -9.05 -5.26 -0.34
CA VAL A 12 -9.39 -5.23 -1.79
C VAL A 12 -9.75 -6.60 -2.34
N GLN A 13 -9.22 -7.67 -1.75
CA GLN A 13 -9.46 -9.02 -2.19
C GLN A 13 -10.96 -9.34 -2.12
N GLY A 14 -11.49 -9.89 -3.21
CA GLY A 14 -12.91 -10.26 -3.29
C GLY A 14 -13.86 -9.11 -3.66
N LEU A 15 -13.39 -7.86 -3.80
CA LEU A 15 -14.25 -6.75 -4.22
C LEU A 15 -14.78 -6.91 -5.66
N ARG A 16 -14.10 -7.69 -6.50
CA ARG A 16 -14.48 -7.93 -7.90
C ARG A 16 -14.17 -9.38 -8.26
N THR A 17 -15.08 -9.99 -9.03
CA THR A 17 -14.80 -11.25 -9.73
C THR A 17 -13.97 -10.93 -10.98
N LEU A 18 -12.80 -11.55 -11.09
CA LEU A 18 -11.87 -11.38 -12.21
C LEU A 18 -11.72 -12.70 -12.97
N ALA A 19 -11.47 -12.63 -14.28
CA ALA A 19 -11.32 -13.80 -15.14
C ALA A 19 -10.30 -13.56 -16.27
N GLY A 20 -9.71 -14.64 -16.77
CA GLY A 20 -8.65 -14.60 -17.79
C GLY A 20 -7.54 -13.62 -17.40
N ALA A 21 -7.02 -12.90 -18.40
CA ALA A 21 -5.85 -12.00 -18.26
C ALA A 21 -5.91 -11.05 -17.05
N THR A 22 -7.12 -10.62 -16.64
CA THR A 22 -7.30 -9.73 -15.48
C THR A 22 -7.08 -10.45 -14.15
N ALA A 23 -7.47 -11.71 -14.03
CA ALA A 23 -7.22 -12.54 -12.85
C ALA A 23 -5.73 -12.85 -12.72
N GLU A 24 -5.06 -13.20 -13.83
CA GLU A 24 -3.62 -13.45 -13.81
C GLU A 24 -2.84 -12.18 -13.44
N ALA A 25 -3.14 -11.04 -14.06
CA ALA A 25 -2.51 -9.77 -13.70
C ALA A 25 -2.74 -9.41 -12.23
N ASN A 26 -3.96 -9.64 -11.72
CA ASN A 26 -4.27 -9.40 -10.32
C ASN A 26 -3.45 -10.28 -9.37
N PHE A 27 -3.30 -11.57 -9.68
CA PHE A 27 -2.45 -12.49 -8.93
C PHE A 27 -0.98 -12.04 -8.95
N LEU A 28 -0.44 -11.76 -10.14
CA LEU A 28 0.95 -11.35 -10.29
C LEU A 28 1.26 -10.08 -9.51
N LEU A 29 0.40 -9.06 -9.61
CA LEU A 29 0.62 -7.75 -9.00
C LEU A 29 0.40 -7.73 -7.50
N HIS A 30 -0.59 -8.47 -6.99
CA HIS A 30 -1.02 -8.34 -5.59
C HIS A 30 -0.68 -9.53 -4.70
N GLN A 31 -0.25 -10.65 -5.26
CA GLN A 31 0.12 -11.84 -4.48
C GLN A 31 1.57 -12.25 -4.75
N LEU A 32 1.95 -12.48 -6.01
CA LEU A 32 3.29 -12.97 -6.32
C LEU A 32 4.37 -11.89 -6.14
N ASN A 33 4.23 -10.73 -6.80
CA ASN A 33 5.24 -9.67 -6.74
C ASN A 33 5.53 -9.14 -5.32
N PRO A 34 4.54 -8.95 -4.43
CA PRO A 34 4.81 -8.56 -3.05
C PRO A 34 5.76 -9.51 -2.32
N VAL A 35 5.60 -10.83 -2.51
CA VAL A 35 6.49 -11.85 -1.93
C VAL A 35 7.87 -11.79 -2.59
N LEU A 36 7.92 -11.77 -3.93
CA LEU A 36 9.18 -11.76 -4.67
C LEU A 36 10.03 -10.53 -4.35
N VAL A 37 9.43 -9.35 -4.17
CA VAL A 37 10.17 -8.13 -3.82
C VAL A 37 10.77 -8.22 -2.42
N VAL A 38 10.05 -8.80 -1.44
CA VAL A 38 10.60 -9.00 -0.09
C VAL A 38 11.75 -10.00 -0.13
N LEU A 39 11.59 -11.13 -0.84
CA LEU A 39 12.66 -12.11 -1.02
C LEU A 39 13.86 -11.53 -1.74
N PHE A 40 13.63 -10.77 -2.81
CA PHE A 40 14.70 -10.11 -3.55
C PHE A 40 15.47 -9.14 -2.65
N TRP A 41 14.75 -8.31 -1.90
CA TRP A 41 15.36 -7.41 -0.94
C TRP A 41 16.16 -8.20 0.09
N LEU A 42 15.62 -9.24 0.71
CA LEU A 42 16.33 -10.04 1.70
C LEU A 42 17.64 -10.64 1.14
N LEU A 43 17.58 -11.26 -0.04
CA LEU A 43 18.67 -12.08 -0.60
C LEU A 43 19.73 -11.27 -1.36
N PHE A 44 19.37 -10.17 -2.02
CA PHE A 44 20.26 -9.54 -3.01
C PHE A 44 20.61 -8.08 -2.72
N THR A 45 19.95 -7.40 -1.78
CA THR A 45 20.27 -6.00 -1.45
C THR A 45 21.23 -5.86 -0.28
N ARG A 46 22.04 -4.81 -0.29
CA ARG A 46 22.87 -4.45 0.87
C ARG A 46 21.98 -3.90 1.99
N LYS A 47 22.17 -4.43 3.20
CA LYS A 47 21.42 -4.03 4.40
C LYS A 47 22.09 -2.84 5.09
N GLY A 48 21.32 -2.09 5.86
CA GLY A 48 21.77 -0.92 6.63
C GLY A 48 21.86 0.36 5.80
N THR A 49 21.26 0.36 4.62
CA THR A 49 21.24 1.53 3.72
C THR A 49 20.03 2.42 3.96
N LEU A 50 19.00 1.93 4.66
CA LEU A 50 17.77 2.67 4.90
C LEU A 50 17.88 3.64 6.08
N SER A 51 17.33 4.83 5.87
CA SER A 51 17.19 5.91 6.83
C SER A 51 15.80 5.94 7.43
N TRP A 52 15.70 6.35 8.70
CA TRP A 52 14.42 6.65 9.37
C TRP A 52 13.62 7.79 8.71
N ARG A 53 14.20 8.48 7.72
CA ARG A 53 13.50 9.49 6.90
C ARG A 53 12.85 8.91 5.65
N ASP A 54 13.28 7.73 5.21
CA ASP A 54 12.81 7.14 3.95
C ASP A 54 11.31 6.84 3.97
N PRO A 55 10.72 6.33 5.08
CA PRO A 55 9.27 6.13 5.17
C PRO A 55 8.44 7.39 4.89
N LEU A 56 8.89 8.56 5.35
CA LEU A 56 8.23 9.84 5.10
C LEU A 56 8.27 10.23 3.61
N LEU A 57 9.40 9.99 2.94
CA LEU A 57 9.53 10.21 1.50
C LEU A 57 8.67 9.23 0.71
N TRP A 58 8.62 7.96 1.13
CA TRP A 58 7.79 6.96 0.47
C TRP A 58 6.30 7.24 0.62
N ALA A 59 5.89 7.85 1.74
CA ALA A 59 4.50 8.24 1.97
C ALA A 59 4.00 9.30 0.97
N LEU A 60 4.88 10.03 0.28
CA LEU A 60 4.47 10.97 -0.76
C LEU A 60 3.68 10.28 -1.89
N TYR A 61 4.07 9.07 -2.28
CA TYR A 61 3.39 8.32 -3.34
C TYR A 61 1.91 8.04 -3.03
N PRO A 62 1.55 7.35 -1.92
CA PRO A 62 0.15 7.12 -1.59
C PRO A 62 -0.60 8.39 -1.23
N LEU A 63 0.05 9.44 -0.69
CA LEU A 63 -0.62 10.71 -0.39
C LEU A 63 -1.03 11.45 -1.67
N VAL A 64 -0.14 11.53 -2.66
CA VAL A 64 -0.44 12.12 -3.97
C VAL A 64 -1.55 11.32 -4.66
N TYR A 65 -1.46 9.99 -4.62
CA TYR A 65 -2.51 9.14 -5.20
C TYR A 65 -3.85 9.28 -4.48
N LEU A 66 -3.86 9.40 -3.14
CA LEU A 66 -5.07 9.63 -2.35
C LEU A 66 -5.74 10.94 -2.76
N ALA A 67 -4.97 12.02 -2.87
CA ALA A 67 -5.49 13.32 -3.31
C ALA A 67 -6.14 13.21 -4.70
N TYR A 68 -5.46 12.55 -5.64
CA TYR A 68 -6.01 12.27 -6.97
C TYR A 68 -7.29 11.42 -6.90
N ALA A 69 -7.29 10.31 -6.15
CA ALA A 69 -8.41 9.38 -6.05
C ALA A 69 -9.66 10.04 -5.44
N LEU A 70 -9.49 10.90 -4.44
CA LEU A 70 -10.58 11.68 -3.85
C LEU A 70 -11.11 12.75 -4.81
N ALA A 71 -10.21 13.49 -5.47
CA ALA A 71 -10.60 14.52 -6.44
C ALA A 71 -11.38 13.91 -7.61
N ARG A 72 -10.87 12.81 -8.16
CA ARG A 72 -11.55 12.04 -9.22
C ARG A 72 -12.88 11.48 -8.74
N GLY A 73 -12.92 10.88 -7.55
CA GLY A 73 -14.14 10.32 -6.98
C GLY A 73 -15.23 11.36 -6.76
N ALA A 74 -14.87 12.55 -6.28
CA ALA A 74 -15.78 13.67 -6.12
C ALA A 74 -16.28 14.23 -7.47
N ALA A 75 -15.43 14.26 -8.50
CA ALA A 75 -15.78 14.76 -9.82
C ALA A 75 -16.66 13.78 -10.63
N GLU A 76 -16.38 12.48 -10.55
CA GLU A 76 -17.07 11.43 -11.32
C GLU A 76 -18.23 10.76 -10.54
N GLY A 77 -18.36 11.03 -9.24
CA GLY A 77 -19.32 10.35 -8.37
C GLY A 77 -18.98 8.87 -8.12
N LYS A 78 -17.75 8.44 -8.43
CA LYS A 78 -17.30 7.04 -8.33
C LYS A 78 -15.91 6.95 -7.72
N TYR A 79 -15.85 6.45 -6.50
CA TYR A 79 -14.59 6.27 -5.77
C TYR A 79 -13.85 4.99 -6.18
N ALA A 80 -12.53 5.04 -6.15
CA ALA A 80 -11.67 3.93 -6.53
C ALA A 80 -11.81 2.73 -5.58
N TYR A 81 -12.04 2.99 -4.29
CA TYR A 81 -12.18 1.98 -3.25
C TYR A 81 -13.29 2.34 -2.27
N PRO A 82 -13.99 1.35 -1.69
CA PRO A 82 -15.09 1.57 -0.75
C PRO A 82 -14.65 2.27 0.54
N PHE A 83 -13.41 2.06 1.01
CA PHE A 83 -12.92 2.66 2.25
C PHE A 83 -12.58 4.15 2.15
N ILE A 84 -12.44 4.71 0.95
CA ILE A 84 -12.32 6.16 0.71
C ILE A 84 -13.58 6.75 0.08
N ASP A 85 -14.65 5.97 -0.03
CA ASP A 85 -15.90 6.42 -0.64
C ASP A 85 -16.61 7.41 0.28
N VAL A 86 -16.59 8.69 -0.08
CA VAL A 86 -17.23 9.75 0.70
C VAL A 86 -18.76 9.65 0.62
N SER A 87 -19.32 9.14 -0.48
CA SER A 87 -20.76 8.95 -0.60
C SER A 87 -21.29 7.86 0.33
N ALA A 88 -20.48 6.83 0.58
CA ALA A 88 -20.82 5.73 1.49
C ALA A 88 -20.46 6.03 2.96
N ASN A 89 -19.31 6.66 3.23
CA ASN A 89 -18.76 6.80 4.59
C ASN A 89 -18.84 8.23 5.16
N GLY A 90 -19.23 9.21 4.34
CA GLY A 90 -19.04 10.63 4.64
C GLY A 90 -17.56 11.04 4.68
N TRP A 91 -17.31 12.35 4.75
CA TRP A 91 -15.94 12.88 4.79
C TRP A 91 -15.16 12.43 6.02
N VAL A 92 -15.79 12.46 7.20
CA VAL A 92 -15.14 12.05 8.45
C VAL A 92 -14.75 10.57 8.39
N GLY A 93 -15.64 9.69 7.93
CA GLY A 93 -15.36 8.26 7.82
C GLY A 93 -14.26 7.96 6.80
N ALA A 94 -14.37 8.51 5.58
CA ALA A 94 -13.37 8.32 4.54
C ALA A 94 -11.98 8.81 4.98
N MET A 95 -11.90 9.97 5.64
CA MET A 95 -10.61 10.52 6.11
C MET A 95 -10.05 9.74 7.29
N SER A 96 -10.91 9.25 8.18
CA SER A 96 -10.49 8.38 9.29
C SER A 96 -9.87 7.09 8.77
N ASN A 97 -10.51 6.44 7.79
CA ASN A 97 -9.97 5.26 7.11
C ASN A 97 -8.63 5.55 6.45
N ALA A 98 -8.52 6.67 5.73
CA ALA A 98 -7.28 7.09 5.07
C ALA A 98 -6.14 7.30 6.09
N VAL A 99 -6.41 7.92 7.24
CA VAL A 99 -5.44 8.10 8.32
C VAL A 99 -4.99 6.76 8.90
N VAL A 100 -5.92 5.83 9.17
CA VAL A 100 -5.57 4.49 9.69
C VAL A 100 -4.65 3.75 8.71
N ILE A 101 -4.96 3.80 7.41
CA ILE A 101 -4.13 3.19 6.37
C ILE A 101 -2.76 3.86 6.30
N ALA A 102 -2.70 5.20 6.40
CA ALA A 102 -1.45 5.95 6.38
C ALA A 102 -0.56 5.62 7.60
N LEU A 103 -1.15 5.50 8.79
CA LEU A 103 -0.41 5.06 9.99
C LEU A 103 0.12 3.63 9.83
N GLY A 104 -0.69 2.72 9.28
CA GLY A 104 -0.25 1.36 8.96
C GLY A 104 0.89 1.33 7.94
N PHE A 105 0.84 2.19 6.91
CA PHE A 105 1.92 2.37 5.95
C PHE A 105 3.22 2.78 6.64
N VAL A 106 3.17 3.84 7.45
CA VAL A 106 4.35 4.37 8.14
C VAL A 106 4.91 3.31 9.09
N ALA A 107 4.07 2.69 9.92
CA ALA A 107 4.50 1.65 10.85
C ALA A 107 5.20 0.48 10.13
N ALA A 108 4.66 0.00 9.02
CA ALA A 108 5.27 -1.08 8.24
C ALA A 108 6.59 -0.65 7.57
N ALA A 109 6.66 0.59 7.07
CA ALA A 109 7.88 1.15 6.49
C ALA A 109 8.98 1.34 7.53
N GLU A 110 8.65 1.84 8.72
CA GLU A 110 9.60 1.94 9.85
C GLU A 110 10.08 0.57 10.33
N ALA A 111 9.19 -0.43 10.37
CA ALA A 111 9.58 -1.81 10.66
C ALA A 111 10.57 -2.35 9.62
N LEU A 112 10.41 -2.02 8.34
CA LEU A 112 11.37 -2.38 7.30
C LEU A 112 12.74 -1.73 7.53
N VAL A 113 12.77 -0.43 7.88
CA VAL A 113 14.01 0.28 8.23
C VAL A 113 14.69 -0.36 9.45
N LEU A 114 13.92 -0.77 10.45
CA LEU A 114 14.44 -1.48 11.61
C LEU A 114 15.09 -2.81 11.20
N VAL A 115 14.39 -3.64 10.41
CA VAL A 115 14.91 -4.93 9.94
C VAL A 115 16.18 -4.74 9.10
N ASP A 116 16.19 -3.75 8.20
CA ASP A 116 17.36 -3.39 7.40
C ASP A 116 18.59 -3.13 8.27
N ARG A 117 18.42 -2.31 9.32
CA ARG A 117 19.51 -1.95 10.24
C ARG A 117 19.94 -3.11 11.13
N VAL A 118 19.02 -3.96 11.57
CA VAL A 118 19.34 -5.14 12.39
C VAL A 118 20.12 -6.17 11.58
N LEU A 119 19.72 -6.41 10.33
CA LEU A 119 20.42 -7.36 9.46
C LEU A 119 21.82 -6.88 9.07
N ALA A 120 22.07 -5.57 9.05
CA ALA A 120 23.40 -5.01 8.78
C ALA A 120 24.39 -5.16 9.95
N ARG A 121 23.89 -5.43 11.16
CA ARG A 121 24.71 -5.62 12.36
C ARG A 121 25.14 -7.08 12.58
N ARG A 122 24.67 -7.99 11.75
CA ARG A 122 25.01 -9.42 11.78
C ARG A 122 26.07 -9.71 10.73
#